data_AF-A0A6J4KVA3-F1
#
_entry.id   AF-A0A6J4KVA3-F1
#
_cell.length_a   1.000
_cell.length_b   1.000
_cell.length_c   1.000
_cell.angle_alpha   90.00
_cell.angle_beta   90.00
_cell.angle_gamma   90.00
#
_symmetry.space_group_name_H-M   'P 1'
#
loop_
_entity.id
_entity.type
_entity.pdbx_description
1 polymer ?
#
loop_
_entity_poly.entity_id
_entity_poly.type
_entity_poly.pdbx_seq_one_letter_code
_entity_poly.pdbx_strand_id
1 'polypeptide(L)'
;HPRELEAVFAAARGGWPDKRVVAAFQPHRYSRTRDLFDDFAAVLSSVDALVLTEVYPAGEAPIAGADAKSLARAIRSRGRIDPVVVGGAGELGNVLPDVLRDGDLLLVMGAGDIGYAAQQLALHGLMGDAK
;
A
#
# COMPACT_ATOMS: atom_id res chain seq x y z
N HIS A 1 2.47 -4.40 -10.94
CA HIS A 1 1.33 -5.16 -11.53
C HIS A 1 0.73 -6.07 -10.45
N PRO A 2 -0.58 -6.41 -10.44
CA PRO A 2 -1.18 -7.27 -9.41
C PRO A 2 -0.45 -8.61 -9.24
N ARG A 3 -0.08 -9.25 -10.35
CA ARG A 3 0.69 -10.51 -10.34
C ARG A 3 2.08 -10.40 -9.70
N GLU A 4 2.73 -9.24 -9.77
CA GLU A 4 4.01 -9.00 -9.09
C GLU A 4 3.79 -8.86 -7.58
N LEU A 5 2.70 -8.17 -7.17
CA LEU A 5 2.33 -8.05 -5.76
C LEU A 5 2.02 -9.43 -5.16
N GLU A 6 1.30 -10.28 -5.88
CA GLU A 6 0.99 -11.64 -5.46
C GLU A 6 2.27 -12.45 -5.19
N ALA A 7 3.24 -12.40 -6.12
CA ALA A 7 4.52 -13.07 -5.96
C ALA A 7 5.31 -12.54 -4.75
N VAL A 8 5.33 -11.22 -4.55
CA VAL A 8 5.99 -10.58 -3.40
C VAL A 8 5.33 -11.00 -2.08
N PHE A 9 4.00 -11.01 -2.00
CA PHE A 9 3.28 -11.44 -0.80
C PHE A 9 3.48 -12.91 -0.49
N ALA A 10 3.46 -13.77 -1.52
CA ALA A 10 3.76 -15.18 -1.36
C ALA A 10 5.20 -15.40 -0.84
N ALA A 11 6.18 -14.69 -1.39
CA ALA A 11 7.57 -14.75 -0.93
C ALA A 11 7.72 -14.25 0.51
N ALA A 12 7.08 -13.13 0.86
CA ALA A 12 7.09 -12.57 2.20
C ALA A 12 6.52 -13.56 3.24
N ARG A 13 5.36 -14.17 2.94
CA ARG A 13 4.76 -15.17 3.83
C ARG A 13 5.56 -16.48 3.89
N GLY A 14 6.24 -16.87 2.81
CA GLY A 14 7.12 -18.03 2.81
C GLY A 14 8.40 -17.83 3.62
N GLY A 15 8.98 -16.63 3.58
CA GLY A 15 10.22 -16.30 4.31
C GLY A 15 9.99 -15.94 5.78
N TRP A 16 8.83 -15.38 6.12
CA TRP A 16 8.47 -14.95 7.47
C TRP A 16 7.04 -15.38 7.82
N PRO A 17 6.79 -16.70 7.99
CA PRO A 17 5.44 -17.24 8.18
C PRO A 17 4.74 -16.72 9.44
N ASP A 18 5.50 -16.36 10.48
CA ASP A 18 4.96 -15.88 11.75
C ASP A 18 4.80 -14.35 11.81
N LYS A 19 5.20 -13.62 10.76
CA LYS A 19 5.09 -12.15 10.73
C LYS A 19 3.82 -11.72 10.04
N ARG A 20 3.22 -10.68 10.61
CA ARG A 20 2.14 -9.94 9.97
C ARG A 20 2.72 -9.14 8.80
N VAL A 21 2.13 -9.29 7.62
CA VAL A 21 2.52 -8.58 6.40
C VAL A 21 1.70 -7.30 6.31
N VAL A 22 2.37 -6.16 6.44
CA VAL A 22 1.78 -4.83 6.29
C VAL A 22 2.28 -4.22 4.99
N ALA A 23 1.38 -3.76 4.13
CA ALA A 23 1.75 -3.13 2.87
C ALA A 23 1.47 -1.62 2.89
N ALA A 24 2.44 -0.81 2.49
CA ALA A 24 2.24 0.56 2.03
C ALA A 24 2.33 0.55 0.50
N PHE A 25 1.22 0.85 -0.18
CA PHE A 25 1.13 0.72 -1.64
C PHE A 25 0.74 2.04 -2.31
N GLN A 26 1.55 2.45 -3.30
CA GLN A 26 1.23 3.54 -4.20
C GLN A 26 0.85 2.99 -5.58
N PRO A 27 -0.42 3.11 -6.00
CA PRO A 27 -0.82 2.79 -7.36
C PRO A 27 -0.13 3.73 -8.35
N HIS A 28 0.21 3.23 -9.53
CA HIS A 28 0.87 4.01 -10.57
C HIS A 28 0.02 4.04 -11.84
N ARG A 29 -0.32 5.25 -12.29
CA ARG A 29 -1.26 5.57 -13.37
C ARG A 29 -2.72 5.25 -13.07
N TYR A 30 -3.62 6.15 -13.46
CA TYR A 30 -5.06 5.96 -13.34
C TYR A 30 -5.55 4.92 -14.34
N SER A 31 -5.02 4.93 -15.57
CA SER A 31 -5.35 3.98 -16.63
C SER A 31 -5.11 2.53 -16.17
N ARG A 32 -3.93 2.25 -15.63
CA ARG A 32 -3.56 0.93 -15.08
C ARG A 32 -4.43 0.53 -13.88
N THR A 33 -4.73 1.48 -13.00
CA THR A 33 -5.58 1.22 -11.83
C THR A 33 -7.00 0.85 -12.26
N ARG A 34 -7.55 1.51 -13.30
CA ARG A 34 -8.84 1.16 -13.91
C ARG A 34 -8.80 -0.22 -14.55
N ASP A 35 -7.82 -0.47 -15.41
CA ASP A 35 -7.78 -1.66 -16.26
C ASP A 35 -7.59 -2.96 -15.45
N LEU A 36 -6.95 -2.86 -14.28
CA LEU A 36 -6.65 -3.99 -13.40
C LEU A 36 -7.31 -3.84 -12.02
N PHE A 37 -8.41 -3.09 -11.94
CA PHE A 37 -9.00 -2.65 -10.67
C PHE A 37 -9.36 -3.82 -9.76
N ASP A 38 -10.10 -4.80 -10.28
CA ASP A 38 -10.54 -5.95 -9.50
C ASP A 38 -9.39 -6.86 -9.07
N ASP A 39 -8.37 -6.98 -9.91
CA ASP A 39 -7.15 -7.75 -9.62
C ASP A 39 -6.33 -7.07 -8.52
N PHE A 40 -6.17 -5.74 -8.57
CA PHE A 40 -5.55 -4.98 -7.50
C PHE A 40 -6.33 -5.12 -6.21
N ALA A 41 -7.66 -4.97 -6.25
CA ALA A 41 -8.48 -5.13 -5.06
C ALA A 41 -8.35 -6.54 -4.47
N ALA A 42 -8.27 -7.57 -5.32
CA ALA A 42 -8.09 -8.95 -4.88
C ALA A 42 -6.75 -9.18 -4.19
N VAL A 43 -5.64 -8.83 -4.86
CA VAL A 43 -4.31 -9.12 -4.33
C VAL A 43 -4.01 -8.27 -3.09
N LEU A 44 -4.39 -7.00 -3.09
CA LEU A 44 -4.17 -6.11 -1.94
C LEU A 44 -5.05 -6.49 -0.74
N SER A 45 -6.15 -7.24 -0.93
CA SER A 45 -6.93 -7.78 0.19
C SER A 45 -6.29 -8.99 0.87
N SER A 46 -5.12 -9.45 0.41
CA SER A 46 -4.45 -10.65 0.93
C SER A 46 -3.39 -10.36 2.00
N VAL A 47 -3.03 -9.08 2.21
CA VAL A 47 -2.15 -8.66 3.32
C VAL A 47 -2.94 -8.51 4.61
N ASP A 48 -2.24 -8.36 5.73
CA ASP A 48 -2.87 -8.28 7.05
C ASP A 48 -3.22 -6.84 7.45
N ALA A 49 -2.52 -5.85 6.89
CA ALA A 49 -2.89 -4.44 6.94
C ALA A 49 -2.39 -3.70 5.70
N LEU A 50 -3.10 -2.65 5.29
CA LEU A 50 -2.82 -1.91 4.06
C LEU A 50 -2.94 -0.40 4.29
N VAL A 51 -1.90 0.33 3.89
CA VAL A 51 -1.91 1.79 3.72
C VAL A 51 -1.83 2.09 2.23
N LEU A 52 -2.83 2.78 1.70
CA LEU A 52 -2.91 3.21 0.30
C LEU A 52 -2.63 4.70 0.19
N THR A 53 -1.66 5.06 -0.65
CA THR A 53 -1.48 6.47 -1.04
C THR A 53 -2.40 6.81 -2.21
N GLU A 54 -2.55 8.10 -2.52
CA GLU A 54 -3.10 8.50 -3.82
C GLU A 54 -2.32 7.90 -5.00
N VAL A 55 -3.00 7.79 -6.13
CA VAL A 55 -2.44 7.27 -7.38
C VAL A 55 -1.37 8.22 -7.87
N TYR A 56 -0.16 7.73 -8.08
CA TYR A 56 0.87 8.48 -8.78
C TYR A 56 0.44 8.66 -10.25
N PRO A 57 0.15 9.87 -10.73
CA PRO A 57 -0.55 10.08 -12.01
C PRO A 57 0.32 9.75 -13.23
N ALA A 58 1.64 9.93 -13.13
CA ALA A 58 2.57 9.82 -14.26
C ALA A 58 2.11 10.58 -15.53
N GLY A 59 1.58 11.79 -15.33
CA GLY A 59 1.07 12.67 -16.38
C GLY A 59 -0.39 12.44 -16.80
N GLU A 60 -1.09 11.47 -16.20
CA GLU A 60 -2.49 11.20 -16.51
C GLU A 60 -3.44 12.11 -15.72
N ALA A 61 -4.54 12.52 -16.34
CA ALA A 61 -5.66 13.11 -15.63
C ALA A 61 -6.35 12.04 -14.77
N PRO A 62 -6.93 12.42 -13.61
CA PRO A 62 -7.73 11.50 -12.79
C PRO A 62 -8.85 10.83 -13.59
N ILE A 63 -9.06 9.53 -13.35
CA ILE A 63 -10.14 8.75 -13.94
C ILE A 63 -11.11 8.36 -12.83
N ALA A 64 -12.40 8.68 -13.01
CA ALA A 64 -13.45 8.36 -12.05
C ALA A 64 -13.47 6.85 -11.73
N GLY A 65 -13.50 6.51 -10.44
CA GLY A 65 -13.50 5.12 -9.98
C GLY A 65 -12.13 4.44 -9.95
N ALA A 66 -11.08 5.06 -10.49
CA ALA A 66 -9.72 4.50 -10.55
C ALA A 66 -8.77 5.17 -9.54
N ASP A 67 -9.31 5.65 -8.42
CA ASP A 67 -8.57 6.32 -7.35
C ASP A 67 -8.40 5.43 -6.11
N ALA A 68 -7.52 5.85 -5.19
CA ALA A 68 -7.22 5.11 -3.97
C ALA A 68 -8.45 4.90 -3.08
N LYS A 69 -9.39 5.87 -3.05
CA LYS A 69 -10.62 5.76 -2.25
C LYS A 69 -11.57 4.69 -2.81
N SER A 70 -11.66 4.61 -4.14
CA SER A 70 -12.44 3.61 -4.85
C SER A 70 -11.85 2.22 -4.63
N LEU A 71 -10.53 2.09 -4.77
CA LEU A 71 -9.83 0.84 -4.49
C LEU A 71 -9.97 0.40 -3.03
N ALA A 72 -9.84 1.33 -2.07
CA ALA A 72 -10.03 1.05 -0.64
C ALA A 72 -11.45 0.56 -0.33
N ARG A 73 -12.48 1.17 -0.95
CA ARG A 73 -13.87 0.70 -0.81
C ARG A 73 -14.06 -0.71 -1.35
N ALA A 74 -13.47 -1.03 -2.49
CA ALA A 74 -13.55 -2.37 -3.09
C ALA A 74 -12.79 -3.44 -2.29
N ILE A 75 -11.72 -3.06 -1.60
CA ILE A 75 -11.00 -3.94 -0.66
C ILE A 75 -11.83 -4.14 0.61
N ARG A 76 -12.36 -3.05 1.19
CA ARG A 76 -13.22 -3.11 2.38
C ARG A 76 -14.44 -3.99 2.18
N SER A 77 -15.09 -3.92 1.00
CA SER A 77 -16.27 -4.74 0.71
C SER A 77 -15.98 -6.25 0.65
N ARG A 78 -14.72 -6.66 0.50
CA ARG A 78 -14.30 -8.07 0.58
C ARG A 78 -14.20 -8.57 2.03
N GLY A 79 -14.28 -7.68 3.03
CA GLY A 79 -14.43 -8.03 4.44
C GLY A 79 -13.19 -8.60 5.15
N ARG A 80 -12.02 -8.52 4.53
CA ARG A 80 -10.76 -9.06 5.11
C ARG A 80 -9.96 -8.01 5.88
N ILE A 81 -9.81 -6.83 5.28
CA ILE A 81 -9.06 -5.70 5.84
C ILE A 81 -9.77 -4.39 5.55
N ASP A 82 -9.48 -3.36 6.34
CA ASP A 82 -9.90 -1.99 6.09
C ASP A 82 -8.68 -1.11 5.78
N PRO A 83 -8.47 -0.70 4.51
CA PRO A 83 -7.30 0.09 4.16
C PRO A 83 -7.35 1.51 4.72
N VAL A 84 -6.20 1.97 5.22
CA VAL A 84 -5.98 3.39 5.54
C VAL A 84 -5.58 4.11 4.25
N VAL A 85 -6.27 5.21 3.91
CA VAL A 85 -5.94 6.01 2.72
C VAL A 85 -5.28 7.31 3.16
N VAL A 86 -4.14 7.65 2.54
CA VAL A 86 -3.35 8.85 2.81
C VAL A 86 -3.19 9.70 1.55
N GLY A 87 -2.89 11.00 1.71
CA GLY A 87 -2.80 11.94 0.60
C GLY A 87 -1.63 11.66 -0.35
N GLY A 88 -0.53 11.14 0.16
CA GLY A 88 0.64 10.81 -0.67
C GLY A 88 1.70 10.02 0.08
N ALA A 89 2.76 9.61 -0.63
CA ALA A 89 3.82 8.79 -0.05
C ALA A 89 4.59 9.51 1.07
N GLY A 90 4.66 10.85 1.05
CA GLY A 90 5.29 11.65 2.10
C GLY A 90 4.60 11.58 3.46
N GLU A 91 3.33 11.18 3.51
CA GLU A 91 2.57 11.04 4.77
C GLU A 91 2.81 9.69 5.46
N LEU A 92 3.44 8.72 4.79
CA LEU A 92 3.64 7.37 5.31
C LEU A 92 4.39 7.36 6.65
N GLY A 93 5.38 8.24 6.82
CA GLY A 93 6.15 8.34 8.06
C GLY A 93 5.32 8.66 9.30
N ASN A 94 4.23 9.41 9.13
CA ASN A 94 3.34 9.82 10.22
C ASN A 94 2.22 8.81 10.47
N VAL A 95 1.77 8.09 9.44
CA VAL A 95 0.62 7.17 9.53
C VAL A 95 1.03 5.75 9.90
N LEU A 96 2.20 5.30 9.43
CA LEU A 96 2.69 3.94 9.71
C LEU A 96 2.83 3.63 11.22
N PRO A 97 3.25 4.55 12.12
CA PRO A 97 3.26 4.30 13.56
C PRO A 97 1.93 3.81 14.14
N ASP A 98 0.80 4.31 13.64
CA ASP A 98 -0.54 3.95 14.14
C ASP A 98 -1.06 2.61 13.57
N VAL A 99 -0.44 2.12 12.49
CA VAL A 99 -0.83 0.88 11.80
C VAL A 99 0.05 -0.29 12.21
N LEU A 100 1.34 -0.03 12.39
CA LEU A 100 2.35 -1.03 12.66
C LEU A 100 2.31 -1.54 14.09
N ARG A 101 2.74 -2.78 14.26
CA ARG A 101 2.98 -3.45 15.53
C ARG A 101 4.41 -3.95 15.54
N ASP A 102 4.94 -4.16 16.74
CA ASP A 102 6.24 -4.80 16.87
C ASP A 102 6.24 -6.18 16.18
N GLY A 103 7.35 -6.48 15.50
CA GLY A 103 7.52 -7.72 14.75
C GLY A 103 6.88 -7.75 13.35
N ASP A 104 6.17 -6.71 12.91
CA ASP A 104 5.62 -6.63 11.55
C ASP A 104 6.69 -6.69 10.45
N LEU A 105 6.30 -7.23 9.29
CA LEU A 105 7.03 -7.10 8.04
C LEU A 105 6.36 -6.01 7.18
N LEU A 106 6.96 -4.82 7.12
CA LEU A 106 6.50 -3.74 6.27
C LEU A 106 7.04 -3.88 4.85
N LEU A 107 6.13 -3.92 3.88
CA LEU A 107 6.42 -3.87 2.46
C LEU A 107 6.03 -2.50 1.90
N VAL A 108 7.02 -1.72 1.46
CA VAL A 108 6.78 -0.43 0.78
C VAL A 108 6.91 -0.66 -0.73
N MET A 109 5.81 -0.50 -1.46
CA MET A 109 5.70 -0.97 -2.85
C MET A 109 4.95 0.02 -3.74
N GLY A 110 5.32 0.07 -5.00
CA GLY A 110 4.65 0.92 -5.99
C GLY A 110 5.65 1.53 -6.93
N ALA A 111 5.24 2.59 -7.62
CA ALA A 111 6.11 3.39 -8.47
C ALA A 111 5.71 4.86 -8.35
N GLY A 112 6.65 5.76 -8.62
CA GLY A 112 6.51 7.18 -8.35
C GLY A 112 7.44 7.63 -7.23
N ASP A 113 6.94 8.44 -6.32
CA ASP A 113 7.71 9.00 -5.19
C ASP A 113 7.75 8.09 -3.95
N ILE A 114 7.01 6.97 -3.94
CA ILE A 114 7.08 6.00 -2.84
C ILE A 114 8.48 5.40 -2.61
N GLY A 115 9.31 5.33 -3.66
CA GLY A 115 10.71 4.91 -3.52
C GLY A 115 11.54 5.90 -2.69
N TYR A 116 11.26 7.20 -2.83
CA TYR A 116 11.88 8.22 -1.98
C TYR A 116 11.37 8.11 -0.55
N ALA A 117 10.06 7.92 -0.34
CA ALA A 117 9.49 7.69 0.99
C ALA A 117 10.12 6.47 1.68
N ALA A 118 10.34 5.37 0.96
CA ALA A 118 11.02 4.19 1.49
C ALA A 118 12.45 4.51 1.98
N GLN A 119 13.20 5.33 1.23
CA GLN A 119 14.53 5.79 1.66
C GLN A 119 14.46 6.66 2.92
N GLN A 120 13.50 7.58 3.00
CA GLN A 120 13.32 8.43 4.17
C GLN A 120 12.98 7.62 5.42
N LEU A 121 12.08 6.63 5.30
CA LEU A 121 11.74 5.71 6.38
C LEU A 121 12.95 4.89 6.85
N ALA A 122 13.80 4.44 5.91
CA ALA A 122 15.00 3.69 6.25
C ALA A 122 16.06 4.55 6.96
N LEU A 123 16.21 5.82 6.56
CA LEU A 123 17.20 6.74 7.13
C LEU A 123 16.78 7.33 8.48
N HIS A 124 15.50 7.62 8.65
CA HIS A 124 14.98 8.37 9.79
C HIS A 124 14.12 7.53 10.73
N GLY A 125 13.81 6.28 10.35
CA GLY A 125 12.84 5.47 11.06
C GLY A 125 11.41 5.97 10.86
N LEU A 126 10.51 5.47 11.70
CA LEU A 126 9.12 5.92 11.73
C LEU A 126 9.02 7.20 12.56
N MET A 127 8.38 8.24 12.01
CA MET A 127 8.13 9.49 12.74
C MET A 127 6.86 9.32 13.58
N GLY A 128 6.98 8.56 14.65
CA GLY A 128 5.98 8.46 15.70
C GLY A 128 6.59 8.99 16.98
N ASP A 129 5.92 9.97 17.61
CA ASP A 129 6.35 10.51 18.90
C ASP A 129 6.70 9.37 19.86
N ALA A 130 7.83 9.52 20.53
CA ALA A 130 8.06 8.87 21.82
C ALA A 130 6.86 9.21 22.72
N LYS A 131 5.96 8.26 22.89
CA LYS A 131 5.02 8.23 24.01
C LYS A 131 5.33 7.03 24.88
#